data_AF-A0A0Q5F6M3-F1
#
_entry.id   AF-A0A0Q5F6M3-F1
#
_cell.length_a   1.000
_cell.length_b   1.000
_cell.length_c   1.000
_cell.angle_alpha   90.00
_cell.angle_beta   90.00
_cell.angle_gamma   90.00
#
_symmetry.space_group_name_H-M   'P 1'
#
loop_
_entity.id
_entity.type
_entity.pdbx_description
1 polymer ?
#
loop_
_entity_poly.entity_id
_entity_poly.type
_entity_poly.pdbx_seq_one_letter_code
_entity_poly.pdbx_strand_id
1 'polypeptide(L)'
;MPYRYLENVAPRSRLAVWAWGPVVVLRVALVAVYLGYVYASVIAFLAGVPVFRLTAPEGYTAVWAVLLGLAAILSAIGSITDRWQQLEKWASLGLASMMGAYVGGLNGVGFVEGDLDRQFIGAIAFIAFILPAVRFVYLAAQSGKRKHARG
;
A
#
# COMPACT_ATOMS: atom_id res chain seq x y z
N MET A 1 -14.68 -10.79 -21.21
CA MET A 1 -14.38 -9.57 -22.00
C MET A 1 -13.53 -8.61 -21.17
N PRO A 2 -12.20 -8.58 -21.38
CA PRO A 2 -11.26 -7.83 -20.57
C PRO A 2 -11.11 -6.36 -21.00
N TYR A 3 -12.16 -5.71 -21.51
CA TYR A 3 -12.11 -4.28 -21.93
C TYR A 3 -13.24 -3.41 -21.35
N ARG A 4 -14.21 -4.01 -20.66
CA ARG A 4 -15.43 -3.34 -20.14
C ARG A 4 -15.18 -2.30 -19.04
N TYR A 5 -13.93 -2.06 -18.67
CA TYR A 5 -13.54 -1.05 -17.67
C TYR A 5 -13.03 0.26 -18.29
N LEU A 6 -12.66 0.25 -19.58
CA LEU A 6 -12.20 1.43 -20.31
C LEU A 6 -13.36 2.36 -20.73
N GLU A 7 -14.59 1.85 -20.73
CA GLU A 7 -15.80 2.61 -21.11
C GLU A 7 -16.01 3.87 -20.26
N ASN A 8 -15.58 3.87 -18.98
CA ASN A 8 -15.78 5.00 -18.06
C ASN A 8 -14.64 6.03 -18.06
N VAL A 9 -13.47 5.68 -18.61
CA VAL A 9 -12.30 6.58 -18.62
C VAL A 9 -12.15 7.28 -19.98
N ALA A 10 -12.93 6.85 -20.98
CA ALA A 10 -12.82 7.27 -22.38
C ALA A 10 -11.35 7.51 -22.81
N PRO A 11 -10.45 6.52 -22.61
CA PRO A 11 -9.02 6.71 -22.77
C PRO A 11 -8.72 7.01 -24.23
N ARG A 12 -8.42 8.29 -24.53
CA ARG A 12 -8.14 8.77 -25.89
C ARG A 12 -6.77 8.34 -26.43
N SER A 13 -5.92 7.74 -25.60
CA SER A 13 -4.54 7.36 -25.94
C SER A 13 -4.17 5.95 -25.48
N ARG A 14 -3.19 5.34 -26.16
CA ARG A 14 -2.62 4.03 -25.78
C ARG A 14 -2.06 4.03 -24.35
N LEU A 15 -1.49 5.17 -23.92
CA LEU A 15 -1.02 5.37 -22.55
C LEU A 15 -2.14 5.29 -21.52
N ALA A 16 -3.31 5.85 -21.82
CA ALA A 16 -4.46 5.76 -20.93
C ALA A 16 -5.02 4.33 -20.88
N VAL A 17 -5.05 3.61 -22.00
CA VAL A 17 -5.44 2.18 -22.00
C VAL A 17 -4.48 1.33 -21.16
N TRP A 18 -3.17 1.59 -21.28
CA TRP A 18 -2.15 0.91 -20.47
C TRP A 18 -2.29 1.25 -18.98
N ALA A 19 -2.44 2.52 -18.62
CA ALA A 19 -2.55 2.97 -17.24
C ALA A 19 -3.80 2.44 -16.51
N TRP A 20 -4.89 2.23 -17.25
CA TRP A 20 -6.18 1.79 -16.69
C TRP A 20 -6.49 0.31 -16.98
N GLY A 21 -5.55 -0.44 -17.56
CA GLY A 21 -5.66 -1.87 -17.79
C GLY A 21 -5.72 -2.68 -16.48
N PRO A 22 -6.37 -3.86 -16.46
CA PRO A 22 -6.56 -4.68 -15.28
C PRO A 22 -5.24 -5.36 -14.97
N VAL A 23 -4.66 -5.00 -13.84
CA VAL A 23 -3.52 -5.71 -13.29
C VAL A 23 -4.02 -7.01 -12.66
N VAL A 24 -3.82 -8.13 -13.35
CA VAL A 24 -4.16 -9.46 -12.82
C VAL A 24 -3.02 -9.90 -11.90
N VAL A 25 -3.25 -9.81 -10.58
CA VAL A 25 -2.33 -10.33 -9.56
C VAL A 25 -2.93 -11.59 -8.94
N LEU A 26 -2.14 -12.65 -8.84
CA LEU A 26 -2.55 -13.89 -8.19
C LEU A 26 -2.84 -13.62 -6.70
N ARG A 27 -4.00 -14.08 -6.19
CA ARG A 27 -4.38 -13.86 -4.77
C ARG A 27 -3.34 -14.36 -3.78
N VAL A 28 -2.74 -15.52 -4.07
CA VAL A 28 -1.68 -16.10 -3.22
C VAL A 28 -0.48 -15.16 -3.13
N ALA A 29 -0.09 -14.53 -4.25
CA ALA A 29 0.99 -13.56 -4.25
C ALA A 29 0.65 -12.30 -3.44
N LEU A 30 -0.59 -11.80 -3.52
CA LEU A 30 -1.06 -10.68 -2.69
C LEU A 30 -0.99 -11.02 -1.20
N VAL A 31 -1.53 -12.17 -0.80
CA VAL A 31 -1.51 -12.62 0.60
C VAL A 31 -0.07 -12.77 1.09
N ALA A 32 0.81 -13.42 0.31
CA ALA A 32 2.21 -13.59 0.67
C ALA A 32 2.92 -12.25 0.87
N VAL A 33 2.67 -11.27 -0.02
CA VAL A 33 3.21 -9.92 0.11
C VAL A 33 2.68 -9.23 1.39
N TYR A 34 1.38 -9.32 1.68
CA TYR A 34 0.82 -8.76 2.92
C TYR A 34 1.41 -9.40 4.17
N LEU A 35 1.64 -10.72 4.17
CA LEU A 35 2.36 -11.40 5.25
C LEU A 35 3.81 -10.92 5.38
N GLY A 36 4.45 -10.50 4.29
CA GLY A 36 5.74 -9.81 4.31
C GLY A 36 5.71 -8.51 5.12
N TYR A 37 4.66 -7.69 4.99
CA TYR A 37 4.50 -6.49 5.84
C TYR A 37 4.19 -6.84 7.29
N VAL A 38 3.46 -7.93 7.55
CA VAL A 38 3.26 -8.43 8.92
C VAL A 38 4.61 -8.79 9.54
N TYR A 39 5.45 -9.53 8.82
CA TYR A 39 6.80 -9.85 9.26
C TYR A 39 7.64 -8.59 9.52
N ALA A 40 7.62 -7.63 8.59
CA ALA A 40 8.30 -6.34 8.77
C ALA A 40 7.79 -5.56 9.99
N SER A 41 6.48 -5.63 10.28
CA SER A 41 5.88 -4.99 11.45
C SER A 41 6.36 -5.62 12.76
N VAL A 42 6.54 -6.93 12.81
CA VAL A 42 7.09 -7.62 13.98
C VAL A 42 8.54 -7.21 14.21
N ILE A 43 9.35 -7.16 13.14
CA ILE A 43 10.74 -6.65 13.24
C ILE A 43 10.75 -5.21 13.74
N ALA A 44 9.92 -4.34 13.17
CA ALA A 44 9.82 -2.94 13.57
C ALA A 44 9.38 -2.77 15.02
N PHE A 45 8.55 -3.67 15.56
CA PHE A 45 8.15 -3.66 16.96
C PHE A 45 9.30 -4.04 17.89
N LEU A 46 10.11 -5.03 17.52
CA LEU A 46 11.20 -5.55 18.36
C LEU A 46 12.48 -4.70 18.28
N ALA A 47 12.90 -4.32 17.07
CA ALA A 47 14.15 -3.61 16.81
C ALA A 47 13.96 -2.09 16.67
N GLY A 48 12.72 -1.64 16.56
CA GLY A 48 12.36 -0.26 16.31
C GLY A 48 12.36 0.11 14.81
N VAL A 49 11.98 1.35 14.53
CA VAL A 49 11.94 1.95 13.20
C VAL A 49 13.00 3.05 13.14
N PRO A 50 14.01 2.96 12.25
CA PRO A 50 15.14 3.88 12.23
C PRO A 50 14.77 5.36 12.20
N VAL A 51 13.74 5.74 11.43
CA VAL A 51 13.28 7.14 11.29
C VAL A 51 12.69 7.73 12.57
N PHE A 52 11.99 6.92 13.36
CA PHE A 52 11.26 7.43 14.52
C PHE A 52 12.15 7.75 15.71
N ARG A 53 13.41 7.30 15.69
CA ARG A 53 14.40 7.72 16.70
C ARG A 53 14.71 9.22 16.67
N LEU A 54 14.44 9.90 15.54
CA LEU A 54 14.77 11.31 15.33
C LEU A 54 13.54 12.22 15.28
N THR A 55 12.37 11.65 14.98
CA THR A 55 11.17 12.42 14.59
C THR A 55 9.97 12.19 15.49
N ALA A 56 10.01 11.20 16.38
CA ALA A 56 8.88 10.85 17.23
C ALA A 56 9.28 10.62 18.70
N PRO A 57 8.37 10.88 19.65
CA PRO A 57 8.56 10.56 21.06
C PRO A 57 8.77 9.06 21.31
N GLU A 58 9.37 8.72 22.45
CA GLU A 58 9.52 7.34 22.90
C GLU A 58 8.16 6.59 22.92
N GLY A 59 8.16 5.33 22.45
CA GLY A 59 6.96 4.48 22.38
C GLY A 59 6.11 4.61 21.10
N TYR A 60 6.27 5.67 20.30
CA TYR A 60 5.52 5.84 19.04
C TYR A 60 5.81 4.72 18.04
N THR A 61 7.05 4.24 18.02
CA THR A 61 7.51 3.15 17.15
C THR A 61 6.73 1.85 17.33
N ALA A 62 6.41 1.49 18.57
CA ALA A 62 5.64 0.27 18.87
C ALA A 62 4.19 0.40 18.40
N VAL A 63 3.57 1.57 18.65
CA VAL A 63 2.21 1.88 18.18
C VAL A 63 2.15 1.82 16.65
N TRP A 64 3.12 2.43 15.97
CA TRP A 64 3.21 2.38 14.52
C TRP A 64 3.36 0.96 13.99
N ALA A 65 4.25 0.16 14.59
CA ALA A 65 4.45 -1.22 14.19
C ALA A 65 3.15 -2.04 14.34
N VAL A 66 2.42 -1.87 15.44
CA VAL A 66 1.12 -2.54 15.63
C VAL A 66 0.10 -2.13 14.58
N LEU A 67 -0.04 -0.83 14.30
CA LEU A 67 -0.96 -0.33 13.28
C LEU A 67 -0.60 -0.85 11.88
N LEU A 68 0.69 -0.89 11.55
CA LEU A 68 1.20 -1.43 10.28
C LEU A 68 0.85 -2.92 10.16
N GLY A 69 1.10 -3.69 11.23
CA GLY A 69 0.79 -5.12 11.29
C GLY A 69 -0.70 -5.40 11.16
N LEU A 70 -1.56 -4.65 11.87
CA LEU A 70 -3.01 -4.77 11.76
C LEU A 70 -3.50 -4.45 10.35
N ALA A 71 -3.02 -3.35 9.74
CA ALA A 71 -3.38 -3.00 8.37
C ALA A 71 -2.93 -4.06 7.35
N ALA A 72 -1.76 -4.67 7.55
CA ALA A 72 -1.26 -5.77 6.73
C ALA A 72 -2.09 -7.05 6.88
N ILE A 73 -2.44 -7.44 8.11
CA ILE A 73 -3.31 -8.61 8.39
C ILE A 73 -4.69 -8.41 7.75
N LEU A 74 -5.30 -7.25 7.94
CA LEU A 74 -6.62 -6.97 7.36
C LEU A 74 -6.58 -6.95 5.83
N SER A 75 -5.50 -6.44 5.23
CA SER A 75 -5.27 -6.51 3.78
C SER A 75 -5.12 -7.97 3.31
N ALA A 76 -4.37 -8.79 4.04
CA ALA A 76 -4.21 -10.21 3.74
C ALA A 76 -5.56 -10.95 3.78
N ILE A 77 -6.34 -10.77 4.86
CA ILE A 77 -7.67 -11.37 5.02
C ILE A 77 -8.61 -10.92 3.90
N GLY A 78 -8.61 -9.61 3.60
CA GLY A 78 -9.41 -9.04 2.52
C GLY A 78 -9.09 -9.63 1.14
N SER A 79 -7.85 -10.07 0.91
CA SER A 79 -7.38 -10.63 -0.36
C SER A 79 -7.80 -12.07 -0.62
N ILE A 80 -8.15 -12.82 0.42
CA ILE A 80 -8.47 -14.26 0.33
C ILE A 80 -9.70 -14.50 -0.56
N THR A 81 -10.69 -13.61 -0.52
CA THR A 81 -11.99 -13.81 -1.18
C THR A 81 -12.63 -12.50 -1.60
N ASP A 82 -13.40 -12.53 -2.70
CA ASP A 82 -14.06 -11.34 -3.25
C ASP A 82 -15.10 -10.69 -2.34
N ARG A 83 -15.62 -11.44 -1.37
CA ARG A 83 -16.58 -10.93 -0.39
C ARG A 83 -15.97 -9.83 0.49
N TRP A 84 -14.65 -9.85 0.70
CA TRP A 84 -13.95 -8.99 1.66
C TRP A 84 -13.13 -7.89 0.98
N GLN A 85 -13.34 -7.65 -0.33
CA GLN A 85 -12.63 -6.60 -1.08
C GLN A 85 -12.77 -5.19 -0.48
N GLN A 86 -13.90 -4.87 0.17
CA GLN A 86 -14.04 -3.57 0.85
C GLN A 86 -13.10 -3.45 2.06
N LEU A 87 -12.90 -4.54 2.80
CA LEU A 87 -11.93 -4.58 3.89
C LEU A 87 -10.52 -4.39 3.33
N GLU A 88 -10.18 -5.15 2.28
CA GLU A 88 -8.88 -5.05 1.60
C GLU A 88 -8.59 -3.62 1.13
N LYS A 89 -9.59 -2.94 0.55
CA LYS A 89 -9.46 -1.57 0.06
C LYS A 89 -9.07 -0.61 1.18
N TRP A 90 -9.82 -0.60 2.28
CA TRP A 90 -9.55 0.33 3.38
C TRP A 90 -8.27 -0.02 4.13
N ALA A 91 -7.98 -1.31 4.31
CA ALA A 91 -6.74 -1.78 4.90
C ALA A 91 -5.51 -1.42 4.03
N SER A 92 -5.64 -1.56 2.70
CA SER A 92 -4.59 -1.17 1.75
C SER A 92 -4.36 0.33 1.73
N LEU A 93 -5.41 1.15 1.89
CA LEU A 93 -5.26 2.59 2.07
C LEU A 93 -4.48 2.92 3.34
N GLY A 94 -4.85 2.30 4.47
CA GLY A 94 -4.12 2.47 5.73
C GLY A 94 -2.65 2.08 5.59
N LEU A 95 -2.38 0.91 5.02
CA LEU A 95 -1.02 0.41 4.78
C LEU A 95 -0.23 1.33 3.85
N ALA A 96 -0.85 1.82 2.77
CA ALA A 96 -0.23 2.76 1.85
C ALA A 96 0.08 4.11 2.52
N SER A 97 -0.84 4.66 3.31
CA SER A 97 -0.63 5.92 4.04
C SER A 97 0.54 5.81 5.03
N MET A 98 0.62 4.69 5.77
CA MET A 98 1.74 4.44 6.68
C MET A 98 3.06 4.30 5.92
N MET A 99 3.10 3.46 4.88
CA MET A 99 4.31 3.31 4.06
C MET A 99 4.73 4.63 3.40
N GLY A 100 3.77 5.43 2.93
CA GLY A 100 4.01 6.74 2.34
C GLY A 100 4.61 7.73 3.33
N ALA A 101 4.09 7.79 4.56
CA ALA A 101 4.66 8.60 5.63
C ALA A 101 6.08 8.13 6.02
N TYR A 102 6.33 6.81 6.04
CA TYR A 102 7.66 6.27 6.31
C TYR A 102 8.67 6.64 5.20
N VAL A 103 8.29 6.50 3.93
CA VAL A 103 9.10 6.90 2.77
C VAL A 103 9.36 8.41 2.79
N GLY A 104 8.32 9.21 3.04
CA GLY A 104 8.43 10.66 3.16
C GLY A 104 9.37 11.09 4.28
N GLY A 105 9.31 10.40 5.44
CA GLY A 105 10.23 10.62 6.55
C GLY A 105 11.68 10.29 6.21
N LEU A 106 11.95 9.10 5.63
CA LEU A 106 13.29 8.69 5.22
C LEU A 106 13.91 9.65 4.22
N ASN A 107 13.18 9.94 3.13
CA ASN A 107 13.69 10.80 2.07
C ASN A 107 13.77 12.25 2.53
N GLY A 108 12.76 12.76 3.24
CA GLY A 108 12.74 14.13 3.73
C GLY A 108 13.92 14.42 4.66
N VAL A 109 14.13 13.57 5.68
CA VAL A 109 15.28 13.70 6.58
C VAL A 109 16.58 13.47 5.83
N GLY A 110 16.66 12.45 4.97
CA GLY A 110 17.84 12.16 4.18
C GLY A 110 18.24 13.31 3.24
N PHE A 111 17.28 14.03 2.66
CA PHE A 111 17.55 15.22 1.83
C PHE A 111 18.03 16.41 2.66
N VAL A 112 17.44 16.65 3.84
CA VAL A 112 17.80 17.77 4.71
C VAL A 112 19.18 17.57 5.36
N GLU A 113 19.48 16.35 5.81
CA GLU A 113 20.74 16.01 6.48
C GLU A 113 21.86 15.59 5.51
N GLY A 114 21.55 15.39 4.22
CA GLY A 114 22.51 14.87 3.24
C GLY A 114 22.89 13.40 3.45
N ASP A 115 22.08 12.64 4.19
CA ASP A 115 22.29 11.22 4.49
C ASP A 115 21.78 10.34 3.32
N LEU A 116 22.70 9.93 2.45
CA LEU A 116 22.42 9.09 1.28
C LEU A 116 21.95 7.69 1.64
N ASP A 117 22.38 7.14 2.78
CA ASP A 117 21.99 5.79 3.20
C ASP A 117 20.49 5.76 3.53
N ARG A 118 19.99 6.80 4.22
CA ARG A 118 18.55 6.94 4.49
C ARG A 118 17.73 7.16 3.23
N GLN A 119 18.23 7.95 2.28
CA GLN A 119 17.56 8.13 0.99
C GLN A 119 17.48 6.80 0.22
N PHE A 120 18.54 6.00 0.24
CA PHE A 120 18.54 4.69 -0.40
C PHE A 120 17.53 3.73 0.24
N ILE A 121 17.47 3.67 1.57
CA ILE A 121 16.45 2.90 2.29
C ILE A 121 15.05 3.44 1.95
N GLY A 122 14.89 4.75 1.80
CA GLY A 122 13.64 5.40 1.41
C GLY A 122 13.19 5.00 0.00
N ALA A 123 14.12 4.89 -0.96
CA ALA A 123 13.86 4.41 -2.30
C ALA A 123 13.44 2.93 -2.32
N ILE A 124 14.08 2.08 -1.52
CA ILE A 124 13.67 0.66 -1.36
C ILE A 124 12.27 0.59 -0.73
N ALA A 125 12.02 1.37 0.32
CA ALA A 125 10.71 1.43 0.98
C ALA A 125 9.62 1.97 0.03
N PHE A 126 9.97 2.84 -0.93
CA PHE A 126 9.05 3.31 -1.96
C PHE A 126 8.58 2.18 -2.87
N ILE A 127 9.45 1.24 -3.24
CA ILE A 127 9.04 0.05 -4.01
C ILE A 127 8.01 -0.75 -3.22
N ALA A 128 8.24 -0.93 -1.91
CA ALA A 128 7.27 -1.56 -1.02
C ALA A 128 6.01 -0.71 -0.80
N PHE A 129 6.01 0.59 -1.03
CA PHE A 129 4.79 1.41 -0.96
C PHE A 129 3.88 1.22 -2.19
N ILE A 130 4.44 0.97 -3.37
CA ILE A 130 3.68 0.93 -4.64
C ILE A 130 2.54 -0.08 -4.60
N LEU A 131 2.79 -1.28 -4.09
CA LEU A 131 1.81 -2.37 -4.14
C LEU A 131 0.51 -2.05 -3.37
N PRO A 132 0.51 -1.68 -2.08
CA PRO A 132 -0.72 -1.33 -1.38
C PRO A 132 -1.40 -0.08 -1.96
N ALA A 133 -0.63 0.90 -2.46
CA ALA A 133 -1.18 2.09 -3.09
C ALA A 133 -1.94 1.77 -4.39
N VAL A 134 -1.31 1.03 -5.31
CA VAL A 134 -1.92 0.58 -6.56
C VAL A 134 -3.14 -0.30 -6.27
N ARG A 135 -3.05 -1.18 -5.27
CA ARG A 135 -4.15 -2.06 -4.90
C ARG A 135 -5.36 -1.29 -4.37
N PHE A 136 -5.15 -0.27 -3.55
CA PHE A 136 -6.22 0.63 -3.11
C PHE A 136 -6.90 1.31 -4.31
N VAL A 137 -6.13 1.91 -5.22
CA VAL A 137 -6.65 2.61 -6.40
C VAL A 137 -7.47 1.65 -7.27
N TYR A 138 -6.97 0.44 -7.50
CA TYR A 138 -7.66 -0.59 -8.26
C TYR A 138 -9.02 -0.97 -7.63
N LEU A 139 -9.05 -1.26 -6.34
CA LEU A 139 -10.28 -1.64 -5.63
C LEU A 139 -11.27 -0.47 -5.51
N ALA A 140 -10.77 0.76 -5.39
CA ALA A 140 -11.60 1.98 -5.41
C ALA A 140 -12.29 2.16 -6.77
N ALA A 141 -11.54 2.00 -7.86
CA ALA A 141 -12.08 2.08 -9.22
C ALA A 141 -13.13 0.97 -9.50
N GLN A 142 -12.96 -0.22 -8.93
CA GLN A 142 -13.96 -1.30 -9.05
C GLN A 142 -15.24 -1.04 -8.24
N SER A 143 -15.11 -0.44 -7.05
CA SER A 143 -16.24 -0.18 -6.15
C SER A 143 -17.27 0.77 -6.77
N GLY A 144 -16.85 1.73 -7.59
CA GLY A 144 -17.75 2.65 -8.30
C GLY A 144 -18.69 1.94 -9.29
N LYS A 145 -18.28 0.81 -9.88
CA LYS A 145 -19.05 0.09 -10.91
C LYS A 145 -20.22 -0.72 -10.35
N ARG A 146 -20.07 -1.30 -9.16
CA ARG A 146 -21.16 -2.08 -8.52
C ARG A 146 -22.35 -1.21 -8.14
N LYS A 147 -22.14 0.09 -7.90
CA LYS A 147 -23.23 1.04 -7.64
C LYS A 147 -24.01 1.40 -8.91
N HIS A 148 -23.34 1.58 -10.05
CA HIS A 148 -24.00 1.92 -11.32
C HIS A 148 -24.72 0.76 -12.01
N ALA A 149 -24.33 -0.50 -11.76
CA ALA A 149 -25.02 -1.65 -12.34
C ALA A 149 -26.29 -2.09 -11.60
N ARG A 150 -26.67 -1.40 -10.51
CA ARG A 150 -27.85 -1.69 -9.68
C ARG A 150 -28.85 -0.54 -9.61
N GLY A 151 -28.63 0.54 -10.36
CA GLY A 151 -29.59 1.62 -10.59
C GLY A 151 -30.11 1.52 -12.01
#